data_AF-A0A7X6ZSU3-F1
#
_entry.id   AF-A0A7X6ZSU3-F1
#
_cell.length_a   1.000
_cell.length_b   1.000
_cell.length_c   1.000
_cell.angle_alpha   90.00
_cell.angle_beta   90.00
_cell.angle_gamma   90.00
#
_symmetry.space_group_name_H-M   'P 1'
#
loop_
_entity.id
_entity.type
_entity.pdbx_description
1 polymer ?
#
loop_
_entity_poly.entity_id
_entity_poly.type
_entity_poly.pdbx_seq_one_letter_code
_entity_poly.pdbx_strand_id
1 'polypeptide(L)'
;FPRHMSIVMLAARRQLMIDKCEEIGIEFYDAQAPDPTSDVGVPGAQMFILEDVPKLVDRFGQDTAFFSTNCSMQTPLIKAAADEGAIYPQPCCPSPYHGFPSALGLTSEDSEEETDYSIEGMAKVISDTAKALKEKGVLGRFSTWPVPVAMMNTVASTEYIIEWINGNVGEELDIEVLEEKMAEYANLAVATSSYTEEGLEIPHFRLIMMDFLTYGEEHILD
;
A
#
# COMPACT_ATOMS: atom_id res chain seq x y z
N PHE A 1 -6.44 -16.04 4.31
CA PHE A 1 -6.05 -17.33 4.95
C PHE A 1 -5.86 -17.19 6.47
N PRO A 2 -6.03 -18.28 7.24
CA PRO A 2 -6.03 -18.27 8.71
C PRO A 2 -4.73 -17.77 9.35
N ARG A 3 -3.56 -18.07 8.79
CA ARG A 3 -2.27 -17.63 9.34
C ARG A 3 -2.14 -16.10 9.44
N HIS A 4 -2.69 -15.33 8.49
CA HIS A 4 -2.72 -13.87 8.63
C HIS A 4 -3.72 -13.43 9.69
N MET A 5 -4.86 -14.11 9.82
CA MET A 5 -5.87 -13.80 10.83
C MET A 5 -5.43 -14.21 12.25
N SER A 6 -4.37 -15.01 12.41
CA SER A 6 -3.76 -15.26 13.72
C SER A 6 -2.71 -14.21 14.12
N ILE A 7 -2.38 -13.26 13.26
CA ILE A 7 -1.46 -12.15 13.58
C ILE A 7 -2.30 -11.01 14.17
N VAL A 8 -2.01 -10.61 15.41
CA VAL A 8 -2.77 -9.62 16.19
C VAL A 8 -3.05 -8.35 15.39
N MET A 9 -2.00 -7.74 14.82
CA MET A 9 -2.14 -6.49 14.04
C MET A 9 -3.00 -6.63 12.79
N LEU A 10 -2.94 -7.77 12.11
CA LEU A 10 -3.73 -7.99 10.89
C LEU A 10 -5.19 -8.29 11.22
N ALA A 11 -5.44 -9.03 12.30
CA ALA A 11 -6.79 -9.28 12.81
C ALA A 11 -7.44 -7.97 13.29
N ALA A 12 -6.70 -7.14 14.04
CA ALA A 12 -7.14 -5.82 14.49
C ALA A 12 -7.46 -4.91 13.30
N ARG A 13 -6.59 -4.84 12.28
CA ARG A 13 -6.84 -4.08 11.05
C ARG A 13 -8.14 -4.52 10.36
N ARG A 14 -8.38 -5.83 10.22
CA ARG A 14 -9.63 -6.35 9.64
C ARG A 14 -10.84 -5.92 10.45
N GLN A 15 -10.78 -6.01 11.79
CA GLN A 15 -11.89 -5.58 12.63
C GLN A 15 -12.17 -4.09 12.48
N LEU A 16 -11.13 -3.25 12.48
CA LEU A 16 -11.28 -1.81 12.25
C LEU A 16 -11.89 -1.51 10.87
N MET A 17 -11.56 -2.28 9.83
CA MET A 17 -12.19 -2.15 8.53
C MET A 17 -13.68 -2.51 8.58
N ILE A 18 -14.05 -3.60 9.27
CA ILE A 18 -15.45 -4.01 9.45
C ILE A 18 -16.23 -2.91 10.17
N ASP A 19 -15.72 -2.46 11.33
CA ASP A 19 -16.38 -1.45 12.15
C ASP A 19 -16.55 -0.13 11.36
N LYS A 20 -15.51 0.26 10.60
CA LYS A 20 -15.57 1.47 9.78
C LYS A 20 -16.53 1.34 8.60
N CYS A 21 -16.57 0.18 7.95
CA CYS A 21 -17.53 -0.13 6.89
C CYS A 21 -18.98 -0.03 7.41
N GLU A 22 -19.27 -0.59 8.59
CA GLU A 22 -20.58 -0.45 9.24
C GLU A 22 -20.90 1.02 9.53
N GLU A 23 -19.96 1.78 10.09
CA GLU A 23 -20.11 3.20 10.41
C GLU A 23 -20.47 4.05 9.18
N ILE A 24 -19.83 3.80 8.03
CA ILE A 24 -19.99 4.60 6.81
C ILE A 24 -20.97 3.99 5.80
N GLY A 25 -21.63 2.87 6.16
CA GLY A 25 -22.66 2.24 5.32
C GLY A 25 -22.11 1.48 4.10
N ILE A 26 -20.90 0.92 4.19
CA ILE A 26 -20.31 0.04 3.18
C ILE A 26 -20.44 -1.42 3.64
N GLU A 27 -20.88 -2.32 2.76
CA GLU A 27 -20.91 -3.75 3.06
C GLU A 27 -19.49 -4.33 3.06
N PHE A 28 -19.14 -5.07 4.11
CA PHE A 28 -17.86 -5.78 4.20
C PHE A 28 -18.03 -7.26 3.86
N TYR A 29 -17.23 -7.76 2.90
CA TYR A 29 -17.24 -9.16 2.48
C TYR A 29 -15.87 -9.82 2.70
N ASP A 30 -15.86 -10.96 3.40
CA ASP A 30 -14.65 -11.76 3.57
C ASP A 30 -14.48 -12.81 2.49
N ALA A 31 -13.35 -12.74 1.79
CA ALA A 31 -12.85 -13.80 0.93
C ALA A 31 -11.64 -14.49 1.57
N GLN A 32 -11.69 -15.82 1.70
CA GLN A 32 -10.59 -16.61 2.25
C GLN A 32 -9.70 -17.15 1.12
N ALA A 33 -8.70 -16.36 0.72
CA ALA A 33 -7.64 -16.82 -0.16
C ALA A 33 -6.81 -17.94 0.50
N PRO A 34 -6.21 -18.86 -0.27
CA PRO A 34 -5.30 -19.87 0.25
C PRO A 34 -3.99 -19.26 0.74
N ASP A 35 -3.29 -19.97 1.63
CA ASP A 35 -2.02 -19.51 2.18
C ASP A 35 -0.90 -19.68 1.12
N PRO A 36 -0.19 -18.61 0.71
CA PRO A 36 0.91 -18.71 -0.26
C PRO A 36 2.10 -19.53 0.25
N THR A 37 2.16 -19.84 1.55
CA THR A 37 3.21 -20.68 2.15
C THR A 37 2.76 -22.13 2.37
N SER A 38 1.56 -22.52 1.97
CA SER A 38 1.12 -23.92 2.00
C SER A 38 1.48 -24.63 0.70
N ASP A 39 1.06 -25.90 0.57
CA ASP A 39 1.38 -26.74 -0.59
C ASP A 39 0.86 -26.20 -1.94
N VAL A 40 -0.15 -25.32 -1.93
CA VAL A 40 -0.62 -24.67 -3.16
C VAL A 40 0.28 -23.51 -3.62
N GLY A 41 1.12 -23.00 -2.71
CA GLY A 41 2.13 -22.00 -2.96
C GLY A 41 1.61 -20.63 -3.42
N VAL A 42 2.55 -19.75 -3.77
CA VAL A 42 2.28 -18.45 -4.39
C VAL A 42 1.41 -18.58 -5.65
N PRO A 43 1.64 -19.51 -6.59
CA PRO A 43 0.81 -19.62 -7.79
C PRO A 43 -0.66 -19.89 -7.47
N GLY A 44 -0.97 -20.78 -6.51
CA GLY A 44 -2.34 -21.06 -6.10
C GLY A 44 -3.04 -19.85 -5.47
N ALA A 45 -2.33 -19.09 -4.64
CA ALA A 45 -2.80 -17.82 -4.08
C ALA A 45 -3.08 -16.75 -5.14
N GLN A 46 -2.22 -16.65 -6.16
CA GLN A 46 -2.40 -15.70 -7.25
C GLN A 46 -3.58 -16.09 -8.16
N MET A 47 -3.71 -17.37 -8.49
CA MET A 47 -4.83 -17.88 -9.28
C MET A 47 -6.18 -17.68 -8.58
N PHE A 48 -6.24 -17.87 -7.26
CA PHE A 48 -7.44 -17.56 -6.49
C PHE A 48 -7.90 -16.12 -6.74
N ILE A 49 -7.00 -15.14 -6.67
CA ILE A 49 -7.35 -13.73 -6.88
C ILE A 49 -7.88 -13.48 -8.29
N LEU A 50 -7.20 -14.02 -9.31
CA LEU A 50 -7.58 -13.86 -10.71
C LEU A 50 -8.96 -14.48 -11.02
N GLU A 51 -9.36 -15.52 -10.29
CA GLU A 51 -10.67 -16.15 -10.45
C GLU A 51 -11.77 -15.54 -9.58
N ASP A 52 -11.43 -15.04 -8.39
CA ASP A 52 -12.41 -14.60 -7.38
C ASP A 52 -12.87 -13.17 -7.65
N VAL A 53 -11.95 -12.26 -8.01
CA VAL A 53 -12.29 -10.84 -8.27
C VAL A 53 -13.38 -10.68 -9.33
N PRO A 54 -13.30 -11.31 -10.53
CA PRO A 54 -14.36 -11.18 -11.53
C PRO A 54 -15.72 -11.69 -11.04
N LYS A 55 -15.74 -12.78 -10.26
CA LYS A 55 -16.99 -13.33 -9.69
C LYS A 55 -17.61 -12.38 -8.67
N LEU A 56 -16.78 -11.71 -7.87
CA LEU A 56 -17.24 -10.74 -6.89
C LEU A 56 -17.70 -9.44 -7.56
N VAL A 57 -17.06 -9.01 -8.65
CA VAL A 57 -17.54 -7.88 -9.46
C VAL A 57 -18.86 -8.21 -10.16
N ASP A 58 -19.03 -9.41 -10.72
CA ASP A 58 -20.32 -9.85 -11.29
C ASP A 58 -21.45 -9.85 -10.23
N ARG A 59 -21.12 -10.22 -9.00
CA ARG A 59 -22.08 -10.28 -7.89
C ARG A 59 -22.42 -8.90 -7.29
N PHE A 60 -21.42 -8.06 -7.07
CA PHE A 60 -21.56 -6.82 -6.29
C PHE A 60 -21.45 -5.54 -7.13
N GLY A 61 -20.99 -5.63 -8.37
CA GLY A 61 -20.76 -4.51 -9.28
C GLY A 61 -19.34 -3.94 -9.20
N GLN A 62 -19.04 -3.04 -10.14
CA GLN A 62 -17.72 -2.41 -10.29
C GLN A 62 -17.37 -1.43 -9.17
N ASP A 63 -18.36 -0.92 -8.43
CA ASP A 63 -18.13 -0.06 -7.26
C ASP A 63 -17.83 -0.88 -6.00
N THR A 64 -17.02 -1.93 -6.18
CA THR A 64 -16.52 -2.82 -5.12
C THR A 64 -15.03 -2.56 -4.92
N ALA A 65 -14.64 -2.31 -3.68
CA ALA A 65 -13.24 -2.12 -3.29
C ALA A 65 -12.59 -3.45 -2.87
N PHE A 66 -11.41 -3.73 -3.42
CA PHE A 66 -10.68 -4.96 -3.12
C PHE A 66 -9.39 -4.71 -2.36
N PHE A 67 -9.14 -5.53 -1.35
CA PHE A 67 -7.93 -5.50 -0.53
C PHE A 67 -7.42 -6.92 -0.26
N SER A 68 -6.10 -7.11 -0.30
CA SER A 68 -5.47 -8.35 0.14
C SER A 68 -4.45 -8.07 1.24
N THR A 69 -4.23 -9.05 2.11
CA THR A 69 -3.35 -8.88 3.27
C THR A 69 -1.89 -9.28 2.99
N ASN A 70 -1.55 -9.73 1.78
CA ASN A 70 -0.24 -10.29 1.46
C ASN A 70 0.32 -9.76 0.13
N CYS A 71 1.61 -9.41 0.13
CA CYS A 71 2.30 -8.87 -1.05
C CYS A 71 2.24 -9.78 -2.28
N SER A 72 2.25 -11.11 -2.10
CA SER A 72 2.26 -12.06 -3.21
C SER A 72 0.96 -12.03 -4.04
N MET A 73 -0.12 -11.52 -3.46
CA MET A 73 -1.45 -11.40 -4.09
C MET A 73 -1.68 -10.02 -4.72
N GLN A 74 -0.78 -9.06 -4.54
CA GLN A 74 -1.04 -7.69 -4.99
C GLN A 74 -1.03 -7.55 -6.51
N THR A 75 -0.02 -8.08 -7.19
CA THR A 75 0.05 -8.03 -8.66
C THR A 75 -1.22 -8.58 -9.33
N PRO A 76 -1.69 -9.81 -9.01
CA PRO A 76 -2.95 -10.29 -9.60
C PRO A 76 -4.17 -9.49 -9.14
N LEU A 77 -4.15 -8.91 -7.93
CA LEU A 77 -5.29 -8.12 -7.45
C LEU A 77 -5.43 -6.79 -8.18
N ILE A 78 -4.33 -6.06 -8.37
CA ILE A 78 -4.29 -4.83 -9.17
C ILE A 78 -4.74 -5.13 -10.60
N LYS A 79 -4.18 -6.19 -11.20
CA LYS A 79 -4.53 -6.60 -12.56
C LYS A 79 -6.02 -6.91 -12.69
N ALA A 80 -6.55 -7.81 -11.86
CA ALA A 80 -7.94 -8.22 -11.94
C ALA A 80 -8.90 -7.05 -11.65
N ALA A 81 -8.59 -6.22 -10.65
CA ALA A 81 -9.40 -5.04 -10.37
C ALA A 81 -9.42 -4.07 -11.55
N ALA A 82 -8.28 -3.86 -12.21
CA ALA A 82 -8.17 -2.93 -13.34
C ALA A 82 -8.87 -3.47 -14.59
N ASP A 83 -8.78 -4.78 -14.84
CA ASP A 83 -9.46 -5.45 -15.95
C ASP A 83 -10.99 -5.44 -15.76
N GLU A 84 -11.48 -5.56 -14.52
CA GLU A 84 -12.91 -5.59 -14.19
C GLU A 84 -13.52 -4.20 -13.92
N GLY A 85 -12.72 -3.14 -13.83
CA GLY A 85 -13.19 -1.79 -13.50
C GLY A 85 -13.50 -1.56 -12.02
N ALA A 86 -12.99 -2.42 -11.14
CA ALA A 86 -13.18 -2.35 -9.70
C ALA A 86 -12.32 -1.25 -9.03
N ILE A 87 -12.50 -1.09 -7.72
CA ILE A 87 -11.75 -0.13 -6.90
C ILE A 87 -10.59 -0.84 -6.19
N TYR A 88 -9.40 -0.27 -6.27
CA TYR A 88 -8.22 -0.72 -5.52
C TYR A 88 -7.73 0.42 -4.63
N PRO A 89 -8.21 0.49 -3.37
CA PRO A 89 -8.00 1.66 -2.53
C PRO A 89 -6.56 1.78 -2.05
N GLN A 90 -5.94 0.68 -1.63
CA GLN A 90 -4.56 0.67 -1.15
C GLN A 90 -3.96 -0.75 -1.27
N PRO A 91 -2.65 -0.87 -1.53
CA PRO A 91 -1.90 -2.12 -1.35
C PRO A 91 -1.70 -2.47 0.14
N CYS A 92 -1.27 -3.70 0.42
CA CYS A 92 -0.93 -4.07 1.80
C CYS A 92 0.35 -3.39 2.32
N CYS A 93 1.20 -2.93 1.39
CA CYS A 93 2.39 -2.12 1.62
C CYS A 93 2.42 -0.96 0.60
N PRO A 94 1.90 0.24 0.96
CA PRO A 94 1.81 1.41 0.07
C PRO A 94 3.15 1.86 -0.53
N SER A 95 3.16 1.96 -1.85
CA SER A 95 4.27 2.44 -2.69
C SER A 95 3.83 2.45 -4.16
N PRO A 96 4.24 3.44 -4.97
CA PRO A 96 4.01 3.43 -6.42
C PRO A 96 4.70 2.27 -7.15
N TYR A 97 5.82 1.76 -6.62
CA TYR A 97 6.56 0.65 -7.24
C TYR A 97 5.99 -0.73 -6.91
N HIS A 98 5.18 -0.81 -5.86
CA HIS A 98 4.84 -2.10 -5.28
C HIS A 98 3.62 -2.70 -5.98
N GLY A 99 3.87 -3.67 -6.88
CA GLY A 99 2.85 -4.40 -7.62
C GLY A 99 2.36 -3.71 -8.91
N PHE A 100 2.22 -2.37 -8.90
CA PHE A 100 1.67 -1.62 -10.04
C PHE A 100 2.44 -1.82 -11.36
N PRO A 101 3.77 -1.65 -11.43
CA PRO A 101 4.47 -1.77 -12.71
C PRO A 101 4.31 -3.15 -13.35
N SER A 102 4.41 -4.21 -12.54
CA SER A 102 4.25 -5.59 -13.03
C SER A 102 2.80 -5.89 -13.41
N ALA A 103 1.81 -5.45 -12.63
CA ALA A 103 0.40 -5.72 -12.87
C ALA A 103 -0.12 -5.05 -14.15
N LEU A 104 0.47 -3.90 -14.50
CA LEU A 104 0.07 -3.07 -15.63
C LEU A 104 0.99 -3.22 -16.85
N GLY A 105 1.99 -4.12 -16.81
CA GLY A 105 2.88 -4.39 -17.93
C GLY A 105 3.86 -3.25 -18.24
N LEU A 106 4.23 -2.46 -17.23
CA LEU A 106 5.16 -1.32 -17.34
C LEU A 106 6.63 -1.73 -17.20
N THR A 107 6.90 -2.96 -16.79
CA THR A 107 8.26 -3.53 -16.76
C THR A 107 8.62 -4.05 -18.14
N SER A 108 9.76 -3.65 -18.70
CA SER A 108 10.30 -4.30 -19.90
C SER A 108 10.89 -5.68 -19.52
N GLU A 109 10.79 -6.66 -20.44
CA GLU A 109 11.39 -8.00 -20.26
C GLU A 109 12.94 -7.94 -20.13
N ASP A 110 13.54 -6.81 -20.51
CA ASP A 110 14.98 -6.54 -20.57
C ASP A 110 15.48 -5.49 -19.54
N SER A 111 14.72 -5.15 -18.49
CA SER A 111 15.15 -4.07 -17.57
C SER A 111 16.32 -4.50 -16.66
N GLU A 112 17.54 -4.44 -17.19
CA GLU A 112 18.79 -4.31 -16.40
C GLU A 112 18.88 -2.94 -15.70
N GLU A 113 17.94 -2.02 -15.96
CA GLU A 113 17.87 -0.73 -15.30
C GLU A 113 17.48 -0.89 -13.83
N GLU A 114 18.37 -0.42 -12.95
CA GLU A 114 18.07 -0.30 -11.52
C GLU A 114 16.81 0.56 -11.33
N THR A 115 15.97 0.18 -10.36
CA THR A 115 14.80 0.98 -10.01
C THR A 115 15.24 2.36 -9.53
N ASP A 116 14.90 3.39 -10.29
CA ASP A 116 15.20 4.77 -9.93
C ASP A 116 14.22 5.25 -8.84
N TYR A 117 14.72 5.37 -7.61
CA TYR A 117 14.00 5.87 -6.44
C TYR A 117 14.16 7.39 -6.23
N SER A 118 14.73 8.12 -7.20
CA SER A 118 14.74 9.58 -7.19
C SER A 118 13.32 10.16 -7.25
N ILE A 119 13.19 11.46 -6.98
CA ILE A 119 11.92 12.18 -7.11
C ILE A 119 11.40 12.08 -8.55
N GLU A 120 12.29 12.23 -9.52
CA GLU A 120 11.99 12.13 -10.94
C GLU A 120 11.56 10.71 -11.32
N GLY A 121 12.26 9.69 -10.82
CA GLY A 121 11.92 8.28 -11.03
C GLY A 121 10.55 7.92 -10.45
N MET A 122 10.24 8.40 -9.24
CA MET A 122 8.93 8.24 -8.62
C MET A 122 7.82 8.92 -9.43
N ALA A 123 8.03 10.17 -9.85
CA ALA A 123 7.07 10.89 -10.68
C ALA A 123 6.81 10.17 -12.01
N LYS A 124 7.86 9.60 -12.63
CA LYS A 124 7.73 8.80 -13.84
C LYS A 124 6.89 7.53 -13.61
N VAL A 125 7.16 6.77 -12.55
CA VAL A 125 6.39 5.55 -12.25
C VAL A 125 4.93 5.86 -11.94
N ILE A 126 4.66 6.94 -11.20
CA ILE A 126 3.30 7.42 -10.94
C ILE A 126 2.59 7.78 -12.25
N SER A 127 3.26 8.51 -13.14
CA SER A 127 2.73 8.90 -14.45
C SER A 127 2.46 7.71 -15.36
N ASP A 128 3.40 6.77 -15.48
CA ASP A 128 3.24 5.58 -16.31
C ASP A 128 2.10 4.70 -15.80
N THR A 129 1.97 4.59 -14.47
CA THR A 129 0.82 3.93 -13.83
C THR A 129 -0.49 4.63 -14.17
N ALA A 130 -0.55 5.97 -14.05
CA ALA A 130 -1.74 6.74 -14.42
C ALA A 130 -2.10 6.57 -15.91
N LYS A 131 -1.11 6.58 -16.82
CA LYS A 131 -1.31 6.33 -18.27
C LYS A 131 -1.93 4.95 -18.52
N ALA A 132 -1.38 3.89 -17.91
CA ALA A 132 -1.91 2.53 -18.05
C ALA A 132 -3.33 2.39 -17.48
N LEU A 133 -3.63 3.04 -16.34
CA LEU A 133 -4.98 3.06 -15.77
C LEU A 133 -5.97 3.86 -16.62
N LYS A 134 -5.51 4.94 -17.27
CA LYS A 134 -6.30 5.71 -18.24
C LYS A 134 -6.68 4.90 -19.47
N GLU A 135 -5.73 4.15 -20.03
CA GLU A 135 -5.99 3.25 -21.16
C GLU A 135 -7.05 2.18 -20.83
N LYS A 136 -7.10 1.75 -19.57
CA LYS A 136 -8.12 0.83 -19.05
C LYS A 136 -9.43 1.52 -18.64
N GLY A 137 -9.50 2.84 -18.64
CA GLY A 137 -10.70 3.60 -18.27
C GLY A 137 -11.01 3.60 -16.77
N VAL A 138 -10.01 3.41 -15.91
CA VAL A 138 -10.19 3.22 -14.45
C VAL A 138 -9.47 4.28 -13.59
N LEU A 139 -9.12 5.43 -14.17
CA LEU A 139 -8.66 6.58 -13.37
C LEU A 139 -9.67 6.92 -12.27
N GLY A 140 -9.17 7.36 -11.12
CA GLY A 140 -9.97 7.65 -9.93
C GLY A 140 -10.36 6.42 -9.11
N ARG A 141 -10.11 5.19 -9.60
CA ARG A 141 -10.45 3.94 -8.89
C ARG A 141 -9.26 3.27 -8.18
N PHE A 142 -8.05 3.78 -8.37
CA PHE A 142 -6.82 3.20 -7.85
C PHE A 142 -6.08 4.22 -6.99
N SER A 143 -5.55 3.77 -5.86
CA SER A 143 -4.80 4.62 -4.95
C SER A 143 -3.67 3.86 -4.24
N THR A 144 -2.69 4.62 -3.75
CA THR A 144 -1.51 4.17 -2.98
C THR A 144 -0.98 5.34 -2.14
N TRP A 145 0.16 5.18 -1.48
CA TRP A 145 0.93 6.32 -0.95
C TRP A 145 1.86 6.87 -2.03
N PRO A 146 2.09 8.20 -2.08
CA PRO A 146 2.89 8.81 -3.13
C PRO A 146 4.38 8.49 -3.05
N VAL A 147 4.84 7.94 -1.92
CA VAL A 147 6.22 7.49 -1.72
C VAL A 147 6.28 6.07 -1.15
N PRO A 148 7.39 5.33 -1.36
CA PRO A 148 7.57 4.01 -0.76
C PRO A 148 7.83 4.13 0.74
N VAL A 149 6.96 3.57 1.57
CA VAL A 149 7.11 3.62 3.05
C VAL A 149 8.46 3.09 3.54
N ALA A 150 8.98 2.02 2.91
CA ALA A 150 10.26 1.43 3.30
C ALA A 150 11.45 2.36 3.02
N MET A 151 11.41 3.10 1.91
CA MET A 151 12.46 4.05 1.55
C MET A 151 12.39 5.28 2.45
N MET A 152 11.18 5.81 2.68
CA MET A 152 10.96 6.90 3.62
C MET A 152 11.49 6.56 5.00
N ASN A 153 11.14 5.39 5.54
CA ASN A 153 11.62 4.96 6.85
C ASN A 153 13.15 4.88 6.90
N THR A 154 13.78 4.37 5.84
CA THR A 154 15.24 4.24 5.78
C THR A 154 15.93 5.62 5.77
N VAL A 155 15.46 6.54 4.92
CA VAL A 155 16.02 7.88 4.81
C VAL A 155 15.76 8.68 6.08
N ALA A 156 14.50 8.78 6.52
CA ALA A 156 14.13 9.56 7.69
C ALA A 156 14.81 9.07 8.97
N SER A 157 14.95 7.76 9.16
CA SER A 157 15.69 7.22 10.32
C SER A 157 17.19 7.53 10.24
N THR A 158 17.77 7.55 9.04
CA THR A 158 19.19 7.91 8.86
C THR A 158 19.43 9.37 9.19
N GLU A 159 18.59 10.27 8.67
CA GLU A 159 18.66 11.71 8.98
C GLU A 159 18.42 11.97 10.48
N TYR A 160 17.43 11.29 11.09
CA TYR A 160 17.21 11.38 12.54
C TYR A 160 18.44 10.95 13.36
N ILE A 161 19.12 9.87 12.96
CA ILE A 161 20.36 9.42 13.62
C ILE A 161 21.47 10.47 13.49
N ILE A 162 21.56 11.17 12.36
CA ILE A 162 22.51 12.27 12.17
C ILE A 162 22.19 13.43 13.14
N GLU A 163 20.91 13.80 13.28
CA GLU A 163 20.48 14.81 14.27
C GLU A 163 20.86 14.40 15.70
N TRP A 164 20.69 13.13 16.04
CA TRP A 164 21.07 12.59 17.35
C TRP A 164 22.59 12.65 17.58
N ILE A 165 23.40 12.22 16.60
CA ILE A 165 24.88 12.27 16.67
C ILE A 165 25.37 13.72 16.83
N ASN A 166 24.71 14.68 16.19
CA ASN A 166 25.04 16.09 16.29
C ASN A 166 24.56 16.74 17.60
N GLY A 167 23.76 16.05 18.40
CA GLY A 167 23.21 16.54 19.66
C GLY A 167 22.01 17.47 19.50
N ASN A 168 21.33 17.43 18.35
CA ASN A 168 20.14 18.25 18.06
C ASN A 168 18.85 17.62 18.63
N VAL A 169 18.86 16.30 18.88
CA VAL A 169 17.81 15.57 19.61
C VAL A 169 18.41 14.82 20.81
N GLY A 170 17.57 14.54 21.81
CA GLY A 170 17.98 13.89 23.06
C GLY A 170 18.01 12.35 23.00
N GLU A 171 18.18 11.71 24.17
CA GLU A 171 18.11 10.25 24.33
C GLU A 171 16.67 9.72 24.18
N GLU A 172 15.67 10.55 24.48
CA GLU A 172 14.27 10.24 24.24
C GLU A 172 13.92 10.49 22.77
N LEU A 173 13.00 9.67 22.23
CA LEU A 173 12.54 9.82 20.86
C LEU A 173 11.79 11.15 20.68
N ASP A 174 12.34 12.01 19.83
CA ASP A 174 11.72 13.27 19.41
C ASP A 174 10.78 13.00 18.23
N ILE A 175 9.48 12.98 18.51
CA ILE A 175 8.44 12.67 17.52
C ILE A 175 8.32 13.78 16.47
N GLU A 176 8.52 15.05 16.86
CA GLU A 176 8.40 16.17 15.95
C GLU A 176 9.51 16.12 14.91
N VAL A 177 10.75 15.85 15.34
CA VAL A 177 11.88 15.70 14.41
C VAL A 177 11.73 14.43 13.55
N LEU A 178 11.24 13.32 14.11
CA LEU A 178 10.98 12.12 13.32
C LEU A 178 9.96 12.38 12.20
N GLU A 179 8.84 13.01 12.54
CA GLU A 179 7.77 13.36 11.60
C GLU A 179 8.23 14.40 10.58
N GLU A 180 9.05 15.37 10.98
CA GLU A 180 9.71 16.32 10.08
C GLU A 180 10.57 15.60 9.04
N LYS A 181 11.45 14.67 9.44
CA LYS A 181 12.31 13.92 8.50
C LYS A 181 11.51 13.01 7.57
N MET A 182 10.42 12.42 8.06
CA MET A 182 9.49 11.66 7.20
C MET A 182 8.79 12.59 6.19
N ALA A 183 8.34 13.75 6.63
CA ALA A 183 7.65 14.73 5.79
C ALA A 183 8.57 15.37 4.74
N GLU A 184 9.83 15.64 5.08
CA GLU A 184 10.86 16.11 4.13
C GLU A 184 11.01 15.13 2.95
N TYR A 185 11.05 13.83 3.22
CA TYR A 185 11.13 12.81 2.18
C TYR A 185 9.81 12.64 1.41
N ALA A 186 8.68 12.59 2.12
CA ALA A 186 7.36 12.36 1.52
C ALA A 186 6.81 13.59 0.77
N ASN A 187 7.38 14.78 1.02
CA ASN A 187 6.89 16.08 0.57
C ASN A 187 5.41 16.32 0.94
N LEU A 188 4.99 15.79 2.08
CA LEU A 188 3.65 15.93 2.65
C LEU A 188 3.66 15.58 4.15
N ALA A 189 2.61 15.95 4.87
CA ALA A 189 2.53 15.69 6.30
C ALA A 189 2.45 14.19 6.60
N VAL A 190 3.38 13.72 7.43
CA VAL A 190 3.40 12.35 7.97
C VAL A 190 3.15 12.41 9.46
N ALA A 191 2.24 11.58 9.95
CA ALA A 191 1.94 11.48 11.37
C ALA A 191 2.28 10.08 11.89
N THR A 192 2.72 10.02 13.13
CA THR A 192 3.00 8.77 13.83
C THR A 192 2.17 8.64 15.09
N SER A 193 1.87 7.40 15.46
CA SER A 193 1.23 7.06 16.73
C SER A 193 1.94 5.88 17.38
N SER A 194 1.93 5.81 18.70
CA SER A 194 2.50 4.67 19.43
C SER A 194 1.62 3.44 19.22
N TYR A 195 2.26 2.29 19.03
CA TYR A 195 1.55 1.02 19.08
C TYR A 195 1.13 0.73 20.53
N THR A 196 -0.12 0.31 20.70
CA THR A 196 -0.66 -0.12 22.00
C THR A 196 -1.16 -1.55 21.88
N GLU A 197 -0.66 -2.43 22.76
CA GLU A 197 -1.06 -3.83 22.84
C GLU A 197 -1.62 -4.11 24.23
N GLU A 198 -2.87 -4.57 24.33
CA GLU A 198 -3.55 -4.86 25.61
C GLU A 198 -3.52 -3.68 26.62
N GLY A 199 -3.50 -2.44 26.12
CA GLY A 199 -3.44 -1.23 26.94
C GLY A 199 -2.02 -0.83 27.38
N LEU A 200 -1.00 -1.60 27.00
CA LEU A 200 0.40 -1.23 27.14
C LEU A 200 0.83 -0.44 25.90
N GLU A 201 1.05 0.85 26.08
CA GLU A 201 1.67 1.70 25.08
C GLU A 201 3.16 1.35 24.94
N ILE A 202 3.63 1.22 23.70
CA ILE A 202 5.04 1.00 23.35
C ILE A 202 5.54 2.25 22.62
N PRO A 203 6.10 3.26 23.33
CA PRO A 203 6.33 4.59 22.77
C PRO A 203 7.22 4.62 21.53
N HIS A 204 8.24 3.74 21.49
CA HIS A 204 9.21 3.67 20.39
C HIS A 204 8.75 2.78 19.22
N PHE A 205 7.65 2.04 19.36
CA PHE A 205 7.02 1.38 18.22
C PHE A 205 6.00 2.35 17.62
N ARG A 206 6.40 3.00 16.52
CA ARG A 206 5.57 3.96 15.81
C ARG A 206 4.81 3.34 14.64
N LEU A 207 3.50 3.56 14.59
CA LEU A 207 2.65 3.34 13.44
C LEU A 207 2.61 4.62 12.61
N ILE A 208 2.68 4.51 11.29
CA ILE A 208 2.82 5.64 10.37
C ILE A 208 1.52 5.82 9.58
N MET A 209 1.10 7.06 9.41
CA MET A 209 -0.01 7.45 8.54
C MET A 209 0.38 8.68 7.72
N MET A 210 -0.03 8.70 6.47
CA MET A 210 0.14 9.83 5.57
C MET A 210 -1.00 9.88 4.56
N ASP A 211 -1.16 11.00 3.86
CA ASP A 211 -2.20 11.13 2.85
C ASP A 211 -1.92 10.26 1.62
N PHE A 212 -2.98 9.89 0.91
CA PHE A 212 -2.92 8.98 -0.22
C PHE A 212 -2.90 9.72 -1.56
N LEU A 213 -2.32 9.07 -2.56
CA LEU A 213 -2.43 9.46 -3.96
C LEU A 213 -3.54 8.64 -4.61
N THR A 214 -4.52 9.29 -5.23
CA THR A 214 -5.48 8.63 -6.13
C THR A 214 -5.08 8.92 -7.56
N TYR A 215 -4.85 7.89 -8.37
CA TYR A 215 -4.37 8.07 -9.74
C TYR A 215 -5.43 8.80 -10.59
N GLY A 216 -5.03 9.93 -11.16
CA GLY A 216 -5.87 10.86 -11.93
C GLY A 216 -5.12 11.44 -13.12
N GLU A 217 -5.81 12.25 -13.93
CA GLU A 217 -5.23 12.91 -15.12
C GLU A 217 -4.07 13.84 -14.75
N GLU A 218 -4.17 14.50 -13.60
CA GLU A 218 -3.15 15.39 -13.03
C GLU A 218 -1.81 14.71 -12.72
N HIS A 219 -1.78 13.38 -12.69
CA HIS A 219 -0.58 12.59 -12.45
C HIS A 219 0.16 12.20 -13.74
N ILE A 220 -0.43 12.45 -14.91
CA ILE A 220 0.14 12.11 -16.20
C ILE A 220 1.12 13.22 -16.62
N LEU A 221 2.40 12.88 -16.71
CA LEU A 221 3.42 13.79 -17.24
C LEU A 221 3.33 13.87 -18.77
N ASP A 222 3.55 15.07 -19.30
CA ASP A 222 3.60 15.40 -20.73
C ASP A 222 4.68 14.61 -21.50
#